data_AF-A0A1M6QAJ5-F1
#
_entry.id   AF-A0A1M6QAJ5-F1
#
_cell.length_a   1.000
_cell.length_b   1.000
_cell.length_c   1.000
_cell.angle_alpha   90.00
_cell.angle_beta   90.00
_cell.angle_gamma   90.00
#
_symmetry.space_group_name_H-M   'P 1'
#
loop_
_entity.id
_entity.type
_entity.pdbx_description
1 polymer ?
#
loop_
_entity_poly.entity_id
_entity_poly.type
_entity_poly.pdbx_seq_one_letter_code
_entity_poly.pdbx_strand_id
1 'polypeptide(L)'
;MVELRTNVRPSSIKVPDSYQGINWDKQIENRKSSTRARVEHPYLIVKNQFGYRKTVYRGIKKNLNRFYMLFASANLVMCYRAGRAKDFCMA
;
A
#
# COMPACT_ATOMS: atom_id res chain seq x y z
N MET A 1 -2.57 14.72 2.92
CA MET A 1 -3.36 13.76 2.14
C MET A 1 -2.50 13.33 0.95
N VAL A 2 -2.08 12.06 0.86
CA VAL A 2 -1.27 11.62 -0.30
C VAL A 2 -2.19 11.61 -1.51
N GLU A 3 -1.93 12.47 -2.50
CA GLU A 3 -2.72 12.49 -3.72
C GLU A 3 -2.66 11.12 -4.40
N LEU A 4 -3.82 10.53 -4.68
CA LEU A 4 -3.95 9.23 -5.37
C LEU A 4 -3.65 9.31 -6.89
N ARG A 5 -2.98 10.37 -7.34
CA ARG A 5 -2.56 10.53 -8.74
C ARG A 5 -1.40 9.60 -9.08
N THR A 6 -1.28 9.23 -10.36
CA THR A 6 -0.16 8.43 -10.87
C THR A 6 1.18 9.13 -10.60
N ASN A 7 2.19 8.37 -10.19
CA ASN A 7 3.54 8.90 -9.98
C ASN A 7 4.13 9.36 -11.33
N VAL A 8 4.77 10.53 -11.34
CA VAL A 8 5.53 11.05 -12.48
C VAL A 8 6.87 10.31 -12.58
N ARG A 9 7.17 9.73 -13.75
CA ARG A 9 8.48 9.09 -13.96
C ARG A 9 9.60 10.11 -13.77
N PRO A 10 10.71 9.78 -13.07
CA PRO A 10 11.81 10.72 -12.85
C PRO A 10 12.37 11.32 -14.14
N SER A 11 12.45 10.53 -15.21
CA SER A 11 12.89 10.98 -16.54
C SER A 11 11.91 11.93 -17.25
N SER A 12 10.68 12.06 -16.75
CA SER A 12 9.67 12.98 -17.28
C SER A 12 9.71 14.35 -16.60
N ILE A 13 10.50 14.50 -15.53
CA ILE A 13 10.72 15.78 -14.85
C ILE A 13 11.74 16.58 -15.68
N LYS A 14 11.26 17.56 -16.45
CA LYS A 14 12.07 18.36 -17.39
C LYS A 14 12.62 19.66 -16.78
N VAL A 15 12.51 19.84 -15.46
CA VAL A 15 13.04 21.04 -14.80
C VAL A 15 14.55 20.94 -14.61
N PRO A 16 15.30 22.05 -14.77
CA PRO A 16 16.74 22.06 -14.53
C PRO A 16 17.04 21.81 -13.05
N ASP A 17 18.15 21.14 -12.75
CA ASP A 17 18.54 20.80 -11.37
C ASP A 17 18.85 22.04 -10.51
N SER A 18 19.02 23.21 -11.14
CA SER A 18 19.13 24.52 -10.49
C SER A 18 17.83 25.04 -9.87
N TYR A 19 16.68 24.45 -10.19
CA TYR A 19 15.40 24.85 -9.63
C TYR A 19 15.21 24.27 -8.22
N GLN A 20 15.16 25.12 -7.19
CA GLN A 20 15.03 24.69 -5.79
C GLN A 20 13.79 23.83 -5.50
N GLY A 21 12.70 24.00 -6.26
CA GLY A 21 11.48 23.21 -6.10
C GLY A 21 11.60 21.74 -6.53
N ILE A 22 12.62 21.38 -7.31
CA ILE A 22 12.78 20.02 -7.84
C ILE A 22 12.96 18.97 -6.74
N ASN A 23 13.59 19.37 -5.63
CA ASN A 23 13.86 18.46 -4.51
C ASN A 23 12.56 18.09 -3.78
N TRP A 24 11.65 19.05 -3.64
CA TRP A 24 10.33 18.85 -3.04
C TRP A 24 9.48 17.89 -3.89
N ASP A 25 9.47 18.09 -5.21
CA ASP A 25 8.75 17.20 -6.14
C ASP A 25 9.31 15.77 -6.12
N LYS A 26 10.65 15.63 -6.17
CA LYS A 26 11.34 14.33 -6.05
C LYS A 26 10.96 13.63 -4.74
N GLN A 27 10.91 14.35 -3.62
CA GLN A 27 10.55 13.78 -2.32
C GLN A 27 9.08 13.34 -2.26
N ILE A 28 8.17 14.14 -2.83
CA ILE A 28 6.74 13.83 -2.90
C ILE A 28 6.50 12.55 -3.73
N GLU A 29 7.12 12.44 -4.91
CA GLU A 29 7.00 11.25 -5.78
C GLU A 29 7.64 10.00 -5.15
N ASN A 30 8.78 10.17 -4.47
CA ASN A 30 9.41 9.08 -3.73
C ASN A 30 8.48 8.56 -2.62
N ARG A 31 7.89 9.46 -1.82
CA ARG A 31 6.97 9.09 -0.75
C ARG A 31 5.70 8.42 -1.27
N LYS A 32 5.16 8.88 -2.41
CA LYS A 32 4.06 8.21 -3.12
C LYS A 32 4.43 6.77 -3.50
N SER A 33 5.62 6.58 -4.07
CA SER A 33 6.11 5.26 -4.52
C SER A 33 6.37 4.31 -3.36
N SER A 34 7.03 4.80 -2.31
CA SER A 34 7.29 4.05 -1.08
C SER A 34 5.99 3.58 -0.42
N THR A 35 4.99 4.46 -0.35
CA THR A 35 3.67 4.10 0.18
C THR A 35 3.01 3.01 -0.67
N ARG A 36 3.06 3.10 -2.02
CA ARG A 36 2.51 2.05 -2.90
C ARG A 36 3.20 0.71 -2.69
N ALA A 37 4.53 0.68 -2.68
CA ALA A 37 5.29 -0.55 -2.49
C ALA A 37 4.89 -1.27 -1.18
N ARG A 38 4.66 -0.52 -0.10
CA ARG A 38 4.22 -1.08 1.19
C ARG A 38 2.79 -1.64 1.13
N VAL A 39 1.90 -1.01 0.36
CA VAL A 39 0.48 -1.38 0.28
C VAL A 39 0.22 -2.45 -0.78
N GLU A 40 1.03 -2.55 -1.83
CA GLU A 40 0.90 -3.57 -2.88
C GLU A 40 0.99 -4.99 -2.31
N HIS A 41 1.90 -5.22 -1.36
CA HIS A 41 2.08 -6.54 -0.76
C HIS A 41 0.85 -7.09 -0.03
N PRO A 42 0.20 -6.39 0.92
CA PRO A 42 -1.03 -6.87 1.54
C PRO A 42 -2.18 -6.99 0.54
N TYR A 43 -2.28 -6.10 -0.45
CA TYR A 43 -3.30 -6.24 -1.51
C TYR A 43 -3.09 -7.48 -2.38
N LEU A 44 -1.85 -7.86 -2.66
CA LEU A 44 -1.51 -9.08 -3.37
C LEU A 44 -1.98 -10.31 -2.57
N ILE A 45 -1.73 -10.34 -1.26
CA ILE A 45 -2.20 -11.42 -0.37
C ILE A 45 -3.72 -11.51 -0.42
N VAL A 46 -4.43 -10.39 -0.22
CA VAL A 46 -5.90 -10.36 -0.18
C VAL A 46 -6.51 -10.80 -1.52
N LYS A 47 -5.98 -10.30 -2.65
CA LYS A 47 -6.55 -10.59 -3.98
C LYS A 47 -6.21 -11.99 -4.49
N ASN A 48 -4.98 -12.45 -4.29
CA ASN A 48 -4.51 -13.70 -4.89
C ASN A 48 -4.53 -14.88 -3.92
N GLN A 49 -4.11 -14.70 -2.66
CA GLN A 49 -4.06 -15.81 -1.70
C GLN A 49 -5.41 -16.02 -1.03
N PHE A 50 -6.08 -14.94 -0.60
CA PHE A 50 -7.43 -15.03 -0.02
C PHE A 50 -8.54 -15.03 -1.08
N GLY A 51 -8.20 -14.86 -2.36
CA GLY A 51 -9.14 -14.96 -3.48
C GLY A 51 -10.16 -13.81 -3.59
N TYR A 52 -10.00 -12.71 -2.84
CA TYR A 52 -10.94 -11.59 -2.85
C TYR A 52 -10.70 -10.65 -4.06
N ARG A 53 -11.03 -11.14 -5.26
CA ARG A 53 -10.81 -10.42 -6.53
C ARG A 53 -11.95 -9.46 -6.90
N LYS A 54 -13.18 -9.74 -6.46
CA LYS A 54 -14.38 -8.95 -6.80
C LYS A 54 -15.11 -8.53 -5.52
N THR A 55 -15.34 -7.22 -5.37
CA THR A 55 -16.23 -6.67 -4.33
C THR A 55 -17.68 -6.74 -4.81
N VAL A 56 -18.60 -7.07 -3.92
CA VAL A 56 -20.04 -7.01 -4.24
C VAL A 56 -20.45 -5.55 -4.36
N TYR A 57 -21.18 -5.15 -5.40
CA TYR A 57 -21.57 -3.75 -5.60
C TYR A 57 -22.47 -3.22 -4.46
N ARG A 58 -23.38 -4.07 -3.96
CA ARG A 58 -24.30 -3.74 -2.87
C ARG A 58 -23.66 -4.01 -1.51
N GLY A 59 -24.02 -3.17 -0.53
CA GLY A 59 -23.62 -3.38 0.87
C GLY A 59 -22.19 -2.93 1.19
N ILE A 60 -21.87 -1.67 0.89
CA ILE A 60 -20.55 -1.05 1.15
C ILE A 60 -20.06 -1.31 2.59
N LYS A 61 -20.94 -1.16 3.59
CA LYS A 61 -20.62 -1.42 5.00
C LYS A 61 -20.17 -2.87 5.25
N LYS A 62 -20.80 -3.84 4.59
CA LYS A 62 -20.42 -5.27 4.69
C LYS A 62 -19.08 -5.53 4.01
N ASN A 63 -18.82 -4.91 2.86
CA ASN A 63 -17.52 -5.01 2.19
C ASN A 63 -16.40 -4.39 3.03
N LEU A 64 -16.64 -3.22 3.64
CA LEU A 64 -15.67 -2.57 4.51
C LEU A 64 -15.28 -3.47 5.69
N ASN A 65 -16.27 -4.08 6.36
CA ASN A 65 -16.01 -5.04 7.44
C ASN A 65 -15.22 -6.26 6.96
N ARG A 66 -15.53 -6.79 5.76
CA ARG A 66 -14.73 -7.87 5.15
C ARG A 66 -13.30 -7.45 4.92
N PHE A 67 -13.07 -6.24 4.38
CA PHE A 67 -11.72 -5.72 4.17
C PHE A 67 -10.94 -5.57 5.47
N TYR A 68 -11.56 -5.10 6.56
CA TYR A 68 -10.88 -5.03 7.86
C TYR A 68 -10.38 -6.40 8.31
N MET A 69 -11.22 -7.43 8.22
CA MET A 69 -10.82 -8.80 8.58
C MET A 69 -9.75 -9.36 7.65
N LEU A 70 -9.87 -9.13 6.34
CA LEU A 70 -8.90 -9.60 5.35
C LEU A 70 -7.53 -8.95 5.54
N PHE A 71 -7.48 -7.64 5.77
CA PHE A 71 -6.21 -6.94 5.98
C PHE A 71 -5.58 -7.25 7.34
N ALA A 72 -6.38 -7.44 8.40
CA ALA A 72 -5.88 -7.95 9.67
C ALA A 72 -5.22 -9.33 9.50
N SER A 73 -5.90 -10.24 8.79
CA SER A 73 -5.39 -11.59 8.50
C SER A 73 -4.15 -11.55 7.62
N ALA A 74 -4.11 -10.68 6.61
CA ALA A 74 -2.94 -10.51 5.75
C ALA A 74 -1.73 -10.03 6.56
N ASN A 75 -1.95 -9.14 7.54
CA ASN A 75 -0.89 -8.69 8.45
C ASN A 75 -0.33 -9.83 9.29
N LEU A 76 -1.18 -10.72 9.80
CA LEU A 76 -0.74 -11.92 10.53
C LEU A 76 0.10 -12.85 9.64
N VAL A 77 -0.33 -13.10 8.40
CA VAL A 77 0.43 -13.91 7.43
C VAL A 77 1.80 -13.28 7.14
N MET A 78 1.87 -11.96 6.98
CA MET A 78 3.13 -11.24 6.78
C MET A 78 4.06 -11.36 7.99
N CYS A 79 3.53 -11.23 9.22
CA CYS A 79 4.31 -11.40 10.45
C CYS A 79 4.83 -12.83 10.59
N TYR A 80 4.00 -13.84 10.32
CA TYR A 80 4.41 -15.24 10.35
C TYR A 80 5.54 -15.52 9.35
N ARG A 81 5.41 -15.05 8.10
CA ARG A 81 6.46 -15.18 7.06
C ARG A 81 7.77 -14.47 7.44
N ALA A 82 7.68 -13.37 8.20
CA ALA A 82 8.84 -12.65 8.69
C ALA A 82 9.48 -13.29 9.94
N GLY A 83 8.96 -14.42 10.43
CA GLY A 83 9.45 -15.07 11.67
C GLY A 83 9.11 -14.29 12.95
N ARG A 84 8.27 -13.25 12.87
CA ARG A 84 7.86 -12.37 13.97
C ARG A 84 6.63 -12.88 14.72
N ALA A 85 6.40 -14.19 14.72
CA ALA A 85 5.27 -14.79 15.41
C ALA A 85 5.39 -14.66 16.94
N LYS A 86 6.62 -14.60 17.46
CA LYS A 86 6.90 -14.47 18.90
C LYS A 86 6.38 -13.14 19.47
N ASP A 87 6.43 -12.06 18.68
CA ASP A 87 5.97 -10.72 19.06
C ASP A 87 4.46 -10.67 19.38
N PHE A 88 3.68 -11.64 18.91
CA PHE A 88 2.23 -11.74 19.14
C PHE A 88 1.85 -12.78 20.20
N CYS A 89 2.70 -13.79 20.42
CA CYS A 89 2.42 -14.89 21.35
C CYS A 89 2.84 -14.57 22.80
N MET A 90 3.58 -13.47 23.01
CA MET A 90 4.06 -13.00 24.32
C MET A 90 3.38 -11.69 24.76
N ALA A 91 2.12 -11.49 24.39
CA ALA A 91 1.30 -10.35 24.82
C ALA A 91 0.27 -10.79 25.87
#